data_AF-A0A9J5ZNA7-F1
#
_entry.id   AF-A0A9J5ZNA7-F1
#
_cell.length_a   1.000
_cell.length_b   1.000
_cell.length_c   1.000
_cell.angle_alpha   90.00
_cell.angle_beta   90.00
_cell.angle_gamma   90.00
#
_symmetry.space_group_name_H-M   'P 1'
#
loop_
_entity.id
_entity.type
_entity.pdbx_description
1 polymer ?
#
loop_
_entity_poly.entity_id
_entity_poly.type
_entity_poly.pdbx_seq_one_letter_code
_entity_poly.pdbx_strand_id
1 'polypeptide(L)'
;METSLRYAGDSKSLVIHAKEKFPLNTYTYLQGHAELDTKIGAPTYLCAMIRQYFPDQYASLGVGVQYHRRQKLWYTVRGKKEFPVTANNLVNFHIKGKYDVDEKLLERKSRVAAEFTWDIMDVKKDQDVRLKVGYEVIEKVPYFQFSENNWTLTVNNIGKWKVKYDL
;
A
#
# COMPACT_ATOMS: atom_id res chain seq x y z
N MET A 1 9.32 13.13 1.61
CA MET A 1 9.32 12.09 0.57
C MET A 1 9.56 10.73 1.21
N GLU A 2 8.82 9.69 0.80
CA GLU A 2 9.00 8.28 1.23
C GLU A 2 9.60 7.48 0.05
N THR A 3 10.75 6.83 0.26
CA THR A 3 11.45 6.04 -0.75
C THR A 3 11.64 4.60 -0.30
N SER A 4 11.54 3.64 -1.23
CA SER A 4 11.75 2.24 -0.89
C SER A 4 12.27 1.42 -2.07
N LEU A 5 13.14 0.46 -1.80
CA LEU A 5 13.53 -0.59 -2.72
C LEU A 5 12.56 -1.78 -2.58
N ARG A 6 12.12 -2.36 -3.70
CA ARG A 6 11.13 -3.44 -3.71
C ARG A 6 11.56 -4.55 -4.64
N TYR A 7 11.49 -5.79 -4.17
CA TYR A 7 11.77 -6.97 -4.98
C TYR A 7 10.67 -8.00 -4.75
N ALA A 8 10.14 -8.58 -5.83
CA ALA A 8 9.07 -9.56 -5.74
C ALA A 8 9.36 -10.77 -6.62
N GLY A 9 8.92 -11.96 -6.16
CA GLY A 9 9.23 -13.23 -6.83
C GLY A 9 8.62 -13.36 -8.23
N ASP A 10 7.55 -12.61 -8.53
CA ASP A 10 6.85 -12.59 -9.82
C ASP A 10 7.57 -11.76 -10.88
N SER A 11 7.98 -10.55 -10.53
CA SER A 11 8.69 -9.62 -11.42
C SER A 11 10.16 -10.00 -11.61
N LYS A 12 10.78 -10.60 -10.58
CA LYS A 12 12.24 -10.86 -10.52
C LYS A 12 13.06 -9.63 -10.91
N SER A 13 12.56 -8.44 -10.61
CA SER A 13 13.22 -7.17 -10.83
C SER A 13 13.18 -6.33 -9.57
N LEU A 14 14.25 -5.58 -9.36
CA LEU A 14 14.32 -4.59 -8.29
C LEU A 14 13.64 -3.32 -8.79
N VAL A 15 12.74 -2.78 -7.97
CA VAL A 15 11.95 -1.59 -8.27
C VAL A 15 12.28 -0.51 -7.24
N ILE A 16 12.65 0.66 -7.74
CA ILE A 16 12.76 1.88 -6.92
C ILE A 16 11.38 2.51 -6.88
N HIS A 17 10.85 2.67 -5.69
CA HIS A 17 9.56 3.30 -5.46
C HIS A 17 9.74 4.61 -4.70
N ALA A 18 9.09 5.66 -5.18
CA ALA A 18 9.00 6.95 -4.51
C ALA A 18 7.54 7.34 -4.32
N LYS A 19 7.22 7.89 -3.15
CA LYS A 19 5.90 8.40 -2.81
C LYS A 19 6.03 9.70 -2.05
N GLU A 20 5.25 10.69 -2.44
CA GLU A 20 5.26 12.00 -1.82
C GLU A 20 3.84 12.50 -1.58
N LYS A 21 3.65 13.25 -0.50
CA LYS A 21 2.37 13.86 -0.13
C LYS A 21 2.60 15.37 -0.07
N PHE A 22 1.89 16.09 -0.91
CA PHE A 22 1.84 17.54 -0.92
C PHE A 22 0.55 17.98 -0.21
N PRO A 23 0.64 18.71 0.91
CA PRO A 23 -0.56 19.15 1.63
C PRO A 23 -1.32 20.18 0.78
N LEU A 24 -2.62 19.95 0.59
CA LEU A 24 -3.54 20.93 0.00
C LEU A 24 -4.28 21.70 1.10
N ASN A 25 -4.62 21.01 2.19
CA ASN A 25 -5.11 21.57 3.45
C ASN A 25 -4.77 20.62 4.61
N THR A 26 -5.28 20.89 5.81
CA THR A 26 -4.98 20.12 7.04
C THR A 26 -5.20 18.61 6.91
N TYR A 27 -6.25 18.19 6.19
CA TYR A 27 -6.63 16.77 6.10
C TYR A 27 -6.65 16.23 4.67
N THR A 28 -6.29 17.06 3.69
CA THR A 28 -6.32 16.71 2.27
C THR A 28 -4.93 16.90 1.66
N TYR A 29 -4.46 15.89 0.95
CA TYR A 29 -3.15 15.89 0.33
C TYR A 29 -3.21 15.37 -1.10
N LEU A 30 -2.41 15.97 -1.97
CA LEU A 30 -2.08 15.42 -3.27
C LEU A 30 -0.94 14.41 -3.06
N GLN A 31 -1.17 13.15 -3.37
CA GLN A 31 -0.20 12.08 -3.30
C GLN A 31 0.34 11.76 -4.69
N GLY A 32 1.64 11.96 -4.88
CA GLY A 32 2.40 11.46 -6.03
C GLY A 32 3.03 10.12 -5.69
N HIS A 33 3.04 9.19 -6.64
CA HIS A 33 3.63 7.86 -6.49
C HIS A 33 4.23 7.45 -7.83
N ALA A 34 5.50 7.05 -7.84
CA ALA A 34 6.19 6.58 -9.03
C ALA A 34 7.02 5.32 -8.73
N GLU A 35 7.13 4.44 -9.71
CA GLU A 35 8.02 3.28 -9.66
C GLU A 35 8.92 3.23 -10.91
N LEU A 36 10.19 2.89 -10.69
CA LEU A 36 11.20 2.64 -11.72
C LEU A 36 11.73 1.23 -11.57
N ASP A 37 11.66 0.45 -12.65
CA ASP A 37 12.24 -0.90 -12.69
C ASP A 37 13.69 -0.82 -13.15
N THR A 38 14.61 -1.31 -12.31
CA THR A 38 16.05 -1.22 -12.55
C THR A 38 16.54 -2.18 -13.62
N LYS A 39 15.80 -3.27 -13.91
CA LYS A 39 16.15 -4.25 -14.95
C LYS A 39 16.03 -3.63 -16.34
N ILE A 40 15.04 -2.77 -16.54
CA ILE A 40 14.77 -2.09 -17.81
C ILE A 40 15.20 -0.63 -17.83
N GLY A 41 15.65 -0.10 -16.68
CA GLY A 41 16.13 1.27 -16.52
C GLY A 41 15.09 2.35 -16.81
N ALA A 42 13.80 2.10 -16.53
CA ALA A 42 12.75 3.04 -16.90
C ALA A 42 11.52 2.99 -15.99
N PRO A 43 10.75 4.10 -15.91
CA PRO A 43 9.53 4.18 -15.11
C PRO A 43 8.49 3.15 -15.55
N THR A 44 7.93 2.41 -14.59
CA THR A 44 6.90 1.40 -14.83
C THR A 44 5.52 1.83 -14.35
N TYR A 45 5.47 2.74 -13.37
CA TYR A 45 4.22 3.19 -12.76
C TYR A 45 4.30 4.67 -12.38
N LEU A 46 3.20 5.38 -12.59
CA LEU A 46 2.99 6.74 -12.08
C LEU A 46 1.55 6.87 -11.59
N CYS A 47 1.34 7.54 -10.47
CA CYS A 47 0.01 7.82 -9.94
C CYS A 47 -0.01 9.19 -9.24
N ALA A 48 -1.10 9.91 -9.47
CA ALA A 48 -1.45 11.12 -8.74
C ALA A 48 -2.85 10.93 -8.14
N MET A 49 -2.99 11.18 -6.85
CA MET A 49 -4.24 10.95 -6.12
C MET A 49 -4.47 12.05 -5.09
N ILE A 50 -5.65 12.68 -5.12
CA ILE A 50 -6.11 13.51 -4.00
C ILE A 50 -6.66 12.57 -2.95
N ARG A 51 -6.19 12.70 -1.71
CA ARG A 51 -6.64 11.89 -0.58
C ARG A 51 -7.06 12.80 0.56
N GLN A 52 -8.23 12.52 1.10
CA GLN A 52 -8.79 13.15 2.29
C GLN A 52 -8.76 12.16 3.44
N TYR A 53 -8.31 12.63 4.60
CA TYR A 53 -8.35 11.92 5.86
C TYR A 53 -9.48 12.47 6.73
N PHE A 54 -10.14 11.57 7.45
CA PHE A 54 -11.25 11.84 8.34
C PHE A 54 -10.83 11.32 9.73
N PRO A 55 -10.14 12.15 10.55
CA PRO A 55 -9.54 11.71 11.79
C PRO A 55 -10.54 11.09 12.76
N ASP A 56 -11.70 11.74 12.94
CA ASP A 56 -12.73 11.32 13.91
C ASP A 56 -13.33 9.96 13.57
N GLN A 57 -13.26 9.56 12.29
CA GLN A 57 -13.78 8.30 11.77
C GLN A 57 -12.67 7.26 11.52
N TYR A 58 -11.41 7.61 11.77
CA TYR A 58 -10.23 6.81 11.44
C TYR A 58 -10.28 6.30 9.99
N ALA A 59 -10.70 7.16 9.06
CA ALA A 59 -10.99 6.81 7.69
C ALA A 59 -10.24 7.70 6.69
N SER A 60 -9.99 7.17 5.49
CA SER A 60 -9.47 7.94 4.37
C SER A 60 -10.16 7.54 3.08
N LEU A 61 -10.39 8.54 2.23
CA LEU A 61 -10.86 8.37 0.87
C LEU A 61 -9.87 9.04 -0.08
N GLY A 62 -9.65 8.44 -1.24
CA GLY A 62 -8.81 9.01 -2.27
C GLY A 62 -9.34 8.72 -3.65
N VAL A 63 -9.18 9.69 -4.54
CA VAL A 63 -9.53 9.60 -5.95
C VAL A 63 -8.34 10.09 -6.75
N GLY A 64 -8.00 9.38 -7.81
CA GLY A 64 -6.82 9.70 -8.58
C GLY A 64 -6.76 9.00 -9.92
N VAL A 65 -5.62 9.17 -10.56
CA VAL A 65 -5.27 8.59 -11.84
C VAL A 65 -3.96 7.83 -11.68
N GLN A 66 -3.87 6.68 -12.34
CA GLN A 66 -2.64 5.89 -12.41
C GLN A 66 -2.35 5.49 -13.86
N TYR A 67 -1.08 5.42 -14.18
CA TYR A 67 -0.53 5.04 -15.46
C TYR A 67 0.47 3.92 -15.23
N HIS A 68 0.31 2.82 -15.96
CA HIS A 68 1.33 1.77 -16.02
C HIS A 68 1.97 1.80 -17.40
N ARG A 69 3.29 1.64 -17.47
CA ARG A 69 4.02 1.62 -18.74
C ARG A 69 3.42 0.55 -19.67
N ARG A 70 3.10 0.94 -20.91
CA ARG A 70 2.44 0.10 -21.95
C ARG A 70 0.98 -0.30 -21.66
N GLN A 71 0.34 0.27 -20.63
CA GLN A 71 -1.10 0.16 -20.42
C GLN A 71 -1.77 1.53 -20.59
N LYS A 72 -3.10 1.50 -20.66
CA LYS A 72 -3.93 2.70 -20.69
C LYS A 72 -3.88 3.43 -19.34
N LEU A 73 -4.40 4.65 -19.33
CA LEU A 73 -4.68 5.41 -18.11
C LEU A 73 -5.81 4.72 -17.33
N TRP A 74 -5.73 4.74 -15.99
CA TRP A 74 -6.76 4.20 -15.11
C TRP A 74 -7.18 5.23 -14.08
N TYR A 75 -8.48 5.34 -13.85
CA TYR A 75 -9.05 6.06 -12.73
C TYR A 75 -9.07 5.15 -11.50
N THR A 76 -8.75 5.68 -10.33
CA THR A 76 -8.67 4.90 -9.10
C THR A 76 -9.40 5.60 -7.96
N VAL A 77 -10.21 4.82 -7.24
CA VAL A 77 -10.84 5.20 -5.98
C VAL A 77 -10.32 4.28 -4.89
N ARG A 78 -9.90 4.84 -3.76
CA ARG A 78 -9.33 4.09 -2.64
C ARG A 78 -9.93 4.52 -1.31
N GLY A 79 -10.46 3.56 -0.56
CA GLY A 79 -10.91 3.74 0.81
C GLY A 79 -10.01 2.98 1.79
N LYS A 80 -9.79 3.55 2.97
CA LYS A 80 -9.27 2.82 4.15
C LYS A 80 -10.08 3.23 5.36
N LYS A 81 -10.45 2.27 6.20
CA LYS A 81 -10.97 2.51 7.54
C LYS A 81 -10.17 1.69 8.54
N GLU A 82 -10.01 2.24 9.73
CA GLU A 82 -9.22 1.67 10.81
C GLU A 82 -10.07 1.62 12.08
N PHE A 83 -9.89 0.54 12.82
CA PHE A 83 -10.62 0.23 14.05
C PHE A 83 -9.57 -0.16 15.09
N PRO A 84 -9.35 0.66 16.12
CA PRO A 84 -8.46 0.29 17.21
C PRO A 84 -9.08 -0.88 17.97
N VAL A 85 -8.29 -1.95 18.14
CA VAL A 85 -8.75 -3.17 18.84
C VAL A 85 -8.36 -3.09 20.31
N THR A 86 -7.20 -2.49 20.61
CA THR A 86 -6.72 -2.24 21.96
C THR A 86 -6.70 -0.74 22.27
N ALA A 87 -6.88 -0.37 23.54
CA ALA A 87 -6.90 1.03 23.98
C ALA A 87 -5.58 1.79 23.73
N ASN A 88 -4.48 1.05 23.59
CA ASN A 88 -3.15 1.59 23.28
C ASN A 88 -2.82 1.62 21.77
N ASN A 89 -3.77 1.25 20.90
CA ASN A 89 -3.60 1.19 19.44
C ASN A 89 -2.43 0.31 18.95
N LEU A 90 -1.90 -0.59 19.78
CA LEU A 90 -0.87 -1.55 19.35
C LEU A 90 -1.47 -2.64 18.45
N VAL A 91 -2.75 -2.97 18.64
CA VAL A 91 -3.48 -3.88 17.77
C VAL A 91 -4.58 -3.12 17.06
N ASN A 92 -4.55 -3.12 15.74
CA ASN A 92 -5.53 -2.44 14.90
C ASN A 92 -6.10 -3.40 13.87
N PHE A 93 -7.37 -3.18 13.56
CA PHE A 93 -8.04 -3.81 12.44
C PHE A 93 -8.27 -2.76 11.35
N HIS A 94 -7.96 -3.10 10.11
CA HIS A 94 -8.13 -2.20 8.97
C HIS A 94 -8.93 -2.88 7.87
N ILE A 95 -9.81 -2.09 7.25
CA ILE A 95 -10.45 -2.45 5.99
C ILE A 95 -9.93 -1.48 4.94
N LYS A 96 -9.44 -2.01 3.81
CA LYS A 96 -9.03 -1.21 2.66
C LYS A 96 -9.72 -1.70 1.41
N GLY A 97 -10.21 -0.75 0.62
CA GLY A 97 -10.82 -0.99 -0.68
C GLY A 97 -10.12 -0.17 -1.75
N LYS A 98 -10.00 -0.74 -2.94
CA LYS A 98 -9.54 -0.06 -4.14
C LYS A 98 -10.46 -0.46 -5.29
N TYR A 99 -10.88 0.51 -6.08
CA TYR A 99 -11.66 0.31 -7.28
C TYR A 99 -11.00 1.09 -8.42
N ASP A 100 -10.51 0.35 -9.41
CA ASP A 100 -9.83 0.90 -10.57
C ASP A 100 -10.67 0.67 -11.83
N VAL A 101 -10.76 1.68 -12.68
CA VAL A 101 -11.48 1.63 -13.95
C VAL A 101 -10.56 2.13 -15.07
N ASP A 102 -10.54 1.43 -16.20
CA ASP A 102 -9.74 1.87 -17.34
C ASP A 102 -10.30 3.15 -17.98
N GLU A 103 -9.48 3.81 -18.79
CA GLU A 103 -9.84 5.05 -19.49
C GLU A 103 -11.17 4.97 -20.28
N LYS A 104 -11.49 3.78 -20.81
CA LYS A 104 -12.71 3.53 -21.59
C LYS A 104 -13.92 3.12 -20.75
N LEU A 105 -13.76 2.99 -19.42
CA LEU A 105 -14.79 2.55 -18.48
C LEU A 105 -15.33 1.12 -18.71
N LEU A 106 -14.57 0.30 -19.43
CA LEU A 106 -14.92 -1.07 -19.80
C LEU A 106 -14.35 -2.07 -18.79
N GLU A 107 -13.07 -1.93 -18.45
CA GLU A 107 -12.40 -2.82 -17.51
C GLU A 107 -12.47 -2.26 -16.09
N ARG A 108 -12.78 -3.12 -15.13
CA ARG A 108 -12.96 -2.78 -13.72
C ARG A 108 -12.17 -3.76 -12.86
N LYS A 109 -11.41 -3.23 -11.90
CA LYS A 109 -10.66 -4.03 -10.94
C LYS A 109 -11.00 -3.57 -9.53
N SER A 110 -11.58 -4.48 -8.77
CA SER A 110 -11.88 -4.28 -7.36
C SER A 110 -10.89 -5.06 -6.51
N ARG A 111 -10.40 -4.45 -5.44
CA ARG A 111 -9.63 -5.13 -4.41
C ARG A 111 -10.14 -4.70 -3.05
N VAL A 112 -10.40 -5.66 -2.19
CA VAL A 112 -10.86 -5.41 -0.82
C VAL A 112 -10.07 -6.30 0.10
N ALA A 113 -9.49 -5.72 1.14
CA ALA A 113 -8.76 -6.50 2.12
C ALA A 113 -9.10 -6.06 3.54
N ALA A 114 -9.15 -7.06 4.42
CA ALA A 114 -9.23 -6.90 5.86
C ALA A 114 -7.88 -7.30 6.47
N GLU A 115 -7.34 -6.49 7.38
CA GLU A 115 -6.02 -6.68 7.96
C GLU A 115 -6.07 -6.49 9.48
N PHE A 116 -5.45 -7.40 10.22
CA PHE A 116 -5.01 -7.14 11.58
C PHE A 116 -3.53 -6.77 11.57
N THR A 117 -3.17 -5.73 12.31
CA THR A 117 -1.78 -5.34 12.59
C THR A 117 -1.52 -5.39 14.07
N TRP A 118 -0.34 -5.87 14.43
CA TRP A 118 0.19 -5.81 15.77
C TRP A 118 1.58 -5.15 15.74
N ASP A 119 1.65 -3.99 16.36
CA ASP A 119 2.87 -3.24 16.61
C ASP A 119 3.48 -3.65 17.94
N ILE A 120 4.72 -4.14 17.90
CA ILE A 120 5.52 -4.55 19.05
C ILE A 120 6.75 -3.65 19.08
N MET A 121 6.72 -2.68 19.98
CA MET A 121 7.78 -1.71 20.18
C MET A 121 8.87 -2.28 21.09
N ASP A 122 10.12 -1.84 20.90
CA ASP A 122 11.23 -2.09 21.83
C ASP A 122 11.48 -3.59 22.15
N VAL A 123 11.36 -4.49 21.16
CA VAL A 123 11.66 -5.93 21.34
C VAL A 123 13.10 -6.14 21.80
N LYS A 124 14.00 -5.33 21.24
CA LYS A 124 15.33 -5.00 21.76
C LYS A 124 15.51 -3.50 21.62
N LYS A 125 16.59 -2.97 22.20
CA LYS A 125 16.94 -1.56 22.05
C LYS A 125 16.99 -1.18 20.57
N ASP A 126 16.21 -0.18 20.18
CA ASP A 126 16.08 0.34 18.81
C ASP A 126 15.55 -0.70 17.78
N GLN A 127 14.74 -1.66 18.23
CA GLN A 127 14.14 -2.69 17.37
C GLN A 127 12.61 -2.74 17.52
N ASP A 128 11.95 -2.24 16.48
CA ASP A 128 10.48 -2.28 16.36
C ASP A 128 10.05 -3.35 15.35
N VAL A 129 9.05 -4.14 15.75
CA VAL A 129 8.50 -5.23 14.94
C VAL A 129 7.01 -5.01 14.70
N ARG A 130 6.59 -5.17 13.45
CA ARG A 130 5.18 -5.16 13.06
C ARG A 130 4.81 -6.48 12.42
N LEU A 131 3.83 -7.15 13.02
CA LEU A 131 3.17 -8.32 12.45
C LEU A 131 1.86 -7.90 11.80
N LYS A 132 1.54 -8.47 10.65
CA LYS A 132 0.27 -8.23 9.97
C LYS A 132 -0.26 -9.51 9.37
N VAL A 133 -1.53 -9.80 9.65
CA VAL A 133 -2.29 -10.86 8.99
C VAL A 133 -3.38 -10.19 8.18
N GLY A 134 -3.43 -10.46 6.89
CA GLY A 134 -4.42 -9.88 5.98
C GLY A 134 -5.13 -10.93 5.16
N TYR A 135 -6.31 -10.58 4.68
CA TYR A 135 -7.11 -11.38 3.77
C TYR A 135 -7.67 -10.50 2.66
N GLU A 136 -7.29 -10.78 1.41
CA GLU A 136 -7.90 -10.19 0.23
C GLU A 136 -9.19 -10.97 -0.07
N VAL A 137 -10.32 -10.27 -0.02
CA VAL A 137 -11.68 -10.85 0.00
C VAL A 137 -12.14 -11.30 -1.38
N ILE A 138 -11.71 -10.63 -2.44
CA ILE A 138 -12.17 -10.86 -3.82
C ILE A 138 -11.50 -12.10 -4.40
N GLU A 139 -10.18 -12.15 -4.32
CA GLU A 139 -9.32 -13.26 -4.75
C GLU A 139 -9.23 -14.37 -3.67
N LYS A 140 -9.76 -14.12 -2.46
CA LYS A 140 -9.78 -15.07 -1.32
C LYS A 140 -8.39 -15.49 -0.87
N VAL A 141 -7.46 -14.54 -0.82
CA VAL A 141 -6.03 -14.79 -0.58
C VAL A 141 -5.62 -14.27 0.81
N PRO A 142 -5.36 -15.15 1.79
CA PRO A 142 -4.68 -14.74 3.01
C PRO A 142 -3.20 -14.43 2.74
N TYR A 143 -2.68 -13.44 3.45
CA TYR A 143 -1.28 -13.06 3.43
C TYR A 143 -0.79 -12.68 4.81
N PHE A 144 0.51 -12.86 4.99
CA PHE A 144 1.24 -12.49 6.20
C PHE A 144 2.30 -11.47 5.82
N GLN A 145 2.49 -10.48 6.69
CA GLN A 145 3.55 -9.51 6.56
C GLN A 145 4.29 -9.38 7.89
N PHE A 146 5.61 -9.47 7.79
CA PHE A 146 6.55 -9.21 8.87
C PHE A 146 7.34 -7.95 8.51
N SER A 147 7.41 -6.99 9.41
CA SER A 147 8.22 -5.79 9.23
C SER A 147 9.10 -5.61 10.46
N GLU A 148 10.38 -5.33 10.23
CA GLU A 148 11.36 -5.09 11.27
C GLU A 148 12.23 -3.92 10.81
N ASN A 149 12.24 -2.85 11.60
CA ASN A 149 12.89 -1.59 11.24
C ASN A 149 12.46 -1.15 9.82
N ASN A 150 13.39 -1.05 8.87
CA ASN A 150 13.12 -0.64 7.48
C ASN A 150 12.77 -1.81 6.55
N TRP A 151 12.86 -3.05 7.01
CA TRP A 151 12.57 -4.23 6.20
C TRP A 151 11.11 -4.65 6.33
N THR A 152 10.53 -5.11 5.22
CA THR A 152 9.20 -5.70 5.20
C THR A 152 9.20 -6.90 4.26
N LEU A 153 8.84 -8.07 4.77
CA LEU A 153 8.55 -9.27 4.00
C LEU A 153 7.03 -9.48 3.97
N THR A 154 6.47 -9.69 2.79
CA THR A 154 5.08 -10.10 2.60
C THR A 154 5.04 -11.42 1.86
N VAL A 155 4.24 -12.37 2.34
CA VAL A 155 4.04 -13.69 1.74
C VAL A 155 2.54 -14.03 1.70
N ASN A 156 2.10 -14.80 0.72
CA ASN A 156 0.72 -15.29 0.67
C ASN A 156 0.65 -16.81 0.48
N ASN A 157 -0.54 -17.39 0.66
CA ASN A 157 -0.76 -18.83 0.54
C ASN A 157 -0.63 -19.40 -0.89
N ILE A 158 -0.51 -18.53 -1.91
CA ILE A 158 -0.28 -18.92 -3.32
C ILE A 158 1.23 -18.90 -3.63
N GLY A 159 2.09 -18.67 -2.64
CA GLY A 159 3.55 -18.68 -2.79
C GLY A 159 4.12 -17.40 -3.41
N LYS A 160 3.31 -16.34 -3.58
CA LYS A 160 3.83 -15.03 -3.95
C LYS A 160 4.45 -14.37 -2.72
N TRP A 161 5.61 -13.74 -2.93
CA TRP A 161 6.31 -13.02 -1.91
C TRP A 161 6.93 -11.72 -2.44
N LYS A 162 7.10 -10.76 -1.54
CA LYS A 162 7.70 -9.45 -1.82
C LYS A 162 8.52 -9.00 -0.61
N VAL A 163 9.69 -8.46 -0.89
CA VAL A 163 10.53 -7.77 0.08
C VAL A 163 10.55 -6.28 -0.26
N LYS A 164 10.49 -5.45 0.77
CA LYS A 164 10.59 -3.99 0.70
C LYS A 164 11.62 -3.53 1.73
N TYR A 165 12.47 -2.59 1.32
CA TYR A 165 13.38 -1.87 2.20
C TYR A 165 13.09 -0.37 2.10
N ASP A 166 12.76 0.26 3.21
CA ASP A 166 12.55 1.70 3.31
C ASP A 166 13.90 2.45 3.43
N LEU A 167 14.06 3.49 2.61
CA LEU A 167 15.25 4.34 2.51
C LEU A 167 15.07 5.64 3.28
#